data_AF-A0A2N3AXR9-F1
#
_entry.id   AF-A0A2N3AXR9-F1
#
_cell.length_a   1.000
_cell.length_b   1.000
_cell.length_c   1.000
_cell.angle_alpha   90.00
_cell.angle_beta   90.00
_cell.angle_gamma   90.00
#
_symmetry.space_group_name_H-M   'P 1'
#
loop_
_entity.id
_entity.type
_entity.pdbx_description
1 polymer ?
#
loop_
_entity_poly.entity_id
_entity_poly.type
_entity_poly.pdbx_seq_one_letter_code
_entity_poly.pdbx_strand_id
1 'polypeptide(L)'
;MGLLIDGVWSTQWYDTSKSGGAFQRDAAKFRNWVTSDGAPGPSGEGGFKAEAGRYHLYVSYACPWAHRTLIFRALKGLEPLISVSVVSPHMREDGWTFHDDFPGVVADPIHGAAFMREVYLAAQPAMTGRVTVPVLWDKARGAIVSNESSEIIRMFNSAFDALTGDRQDFHPEPLRAEIDSLNARIYDTVNNGVYKSGFATTQAAYEAAVIPLFESLDWLEGLLSRRRYLTGDRITEADWRLFTTLIRFDAVYHGHFKCNRRQIASYPALW
;
A
#
# COMPACT_ATOMS: atom_id res chain seq x y z
N MET A 1 -2.47 16.05 2.35
CA MET A 1 -2.76 15.20 1.17
C MET A 1 -3.81 15.92 0.33
N GLY A 2 -3.42 16.40 -0.84
CA GLY A 2 -4.32 16.97 -1.82
C GLY A 2 -4.83 15.94 -2.83
N LEU A 3 -5.36 16.43 -3.94
CA LEU A 3 -5.73 15.66 -5.13
C LEU A 3 -5.48 16.51 -6.39
N LEU A 4 -5.44 15.87 -7.55
CA LEU A 4 -5.55 16.55 -8.83
C LEU A 4 -7.04 16.67 -9.22
N ILE A 5 -7.41 17.79 -9.82
CA ILE A 5 -8.70 18.05 -10.46
C ILE A 5 -8.40 18.58 -11.86
N ASP A 6 -8.68 17.79 -12.88
CA ASP A 6 -8.42 18.07 -14.29
C ASP A 6 -6.98 18.56 -14.54
N GLY A 7 -6.02 17.90 -13.88
CA GLY A 7 -4.60 18.21 -13.97
C GLY A 7 -4.09 19.30 -13.02
N VAL A 8 -4.97 19.97 -12.27
CA VAL A 8 -4.61 21.05 -11.35
C VAL A 8 -4.56 20.54 -9.91
N TRP A 9 -3.48 20.86 -9.19
CA TRP A 9 -3.35 20.50 -7.78
C TRP A 9 -4.35 21.24 -6.89
N SER A 10 -5.03 20.50 -6.03
CA SER A 10 -5.96 20.99 -5.03
C SER A 10 -5.59 20.44 -3.66
N THR A 11 -5.57 21.30 -2.65
CA THR A 11 -5.31 20.92 -1.26
C THR A 11 -6.54 20.35 -0.55
N GLN A 12 -7.65 20.18 -1.27
CA GLN A 12 -8.91 19.69 -0.71
C GLN A 12 -8.75 18.30 -0.07
N TRP A 13 -9.18 18.22 1.20
CA TRP A 13 -9.19 16.99 1.98
C TRP A 13 -10.43 16.14 1.68
N TYR A 14 -10.51 14.95 2.28
CA TYR A 14 -11.70 14.10 2.23
C TYR A 14 -12.89 14.79 2.91
N ASP A 15 -14.02 14.81 2.21
CA ASP A 15 -15.26 15.42 2.70
C ASP A 15 -16.00 14.45 3.63
N THR A 16 -15.58 14.39 4.89
CA THR A 16 -16.22 13.55 5.92
C THR A 16 -17.62 14.03 6.29
N SER A 17 -18.02 15.25 5.93
CA SER A 17 -19.35 15.78 6.24
C SER A 17 -20.46 15.00 5.51
N LYS A 18 -20.19 14.59 4.26
CA LYS A 18 -21.11 13.80 3.42
C LYS A 18 -21.35 12.38 3.91
N SER A 19 -20.51 11.89 4.82
CA SER A 19 -20.53 10.52 5.35
C SER A 19 -20.78 10.47 6.86
N GLY A 20 -21.36 11.54 7.45
CA GLY A 20 -21.66 11.59 8.89
C GLY A 20 -20.41 11.58 9.78
N GLY A 21 -19.26 12.01 9.24
CA GLY A 21 -17.97 12.05 9.91
C GLY A 21 -17.06 10.85 9.63
N ALA A 22 -17.52 9.87 8.84
CA ALA A 22 -16.73 8.68 8.52
C ALA A 22 -15.71 8.95 7.39
N PHE A 23 -14.46 8.51 7.58
CA PHE A 23 -13.46 8.55 6.51
C PHE A 23 -13.74 7.48 5.45
N GLN A 24 -13.81 7.90 4.18
CA GLN A 24 -13.94 7.02 3.02
C GLN A 24 -12.72 7.20 2.11
N ARG A 25 -12.03 6.10 1.81
CA ARG A 25 -10.81 6.11 1.00
C ARG A 25 -11.15 6.02 -0.48
N ASP A 26 -10.50 6.85 -1.30
CA ASP A 26 -10.63 6.77 -2.76
C ASP A 26 -9.96 5.50 -3.30
N ALA A 27 -10.59 4.86 -4.28
CA ALA A 27 -10.03 3.68 -4.95
C ALA A 27 -8.86 4.06 -5.87
N ALA A 28 -7.90 3.14 -6.02
CA ALA A 28 -6.81 3.25 -6.99
C ALA A 28 -7.34 3.27 -8.43
N LYS A 29 -6.74 4.11 -9.29
CA LYS A 29 -7.19 4.35 -10.66
C LYS A 29 -6.41 3.57 -11.71
N PHE A 30 -5.11 3.36 -11.50
CA PHE A 30 -4.26 2.62 -12.41
C PHE A 30 -4.19 1.17 -11.94
N ARG A 31 -4.66 0.25 -12.79
CA ARG A 31 -4.98 -1.15 -12.45
C ARG A 31 -4.48 -2.14 -13.52
N ASN A 32 -3.47 -1.76 -14.28
CA ASN A 32 -2.81 -2.68 -15.23
C ASN A 32 -1.90 -3.64 -14.47
N TRP A 33 -1.49 -4.73 -15.13
CA TRP A 33 -0.71 -5.79 -14.50
C TRP A 33 0.57 -6.09 -15.26
N VAL A 34 1.68 -6.23 -14.52
CA VAL A 34 2.88 -6.87 -15.04
C VAL A 34 2.64 -8.39 -15.05
N THR A 35 2.83 -9.01 -16.20
CA THR A 35 2.73 -10.46 -16.40
C THR A 35 4.01 -11.00 -17.04
N SER A 36 4.27 -12.30 -16.92
CA SER A 36 5.52 -12.90 -17.42
C SER A 36 5.70 -12.75 -18.94
N ASP A 37 4.60 -12.68 -19.69
CA ASP A 37 4.56 -12.61 -21.15
C ASP A 37 4.03 -11.28 -21.70
N GLY A 38 3.48 -10.42 -20.86
CA GLY A 38 2.83 -9.18 -21.26
C GLY A 38 1.36 -9.34 -21.66
N ALA A 39 0.73 -10.49 -21.44
CA ALA A 39 -0.72 -10.61 -21.53
C ALA A 39 -1.42 -9.69 -20.50
N PRO A 40 -2.66 -9.23 -20.75
CA PRO A 40 -3.43 -8.48 -19.75
C PRO A 40 -3.64 -9.33 -18.48
N GLY A 41 -3.63 -8.67 -17.33
CA GLY A 41 -4.03 -9.29 -16.06
C GLY A 41 -5.56 -9.27 -15.87
N PRO A 42 -6.04 -9.49 -14.63
CA PRO A 42 -7.46 -9.43 -14.29
C PRO A 42 -8.14 -8.08 -14.57
N SER A 43 -7.38 -7.00 -14.72
CA SER A 43 -7.89 -5.66 -15.02
C SER A 43 -6.91 -4.87 -15.90
N GLY A 44 -7.39 -3.77 -16.45
CA GLY A 44 -6.58 -2.88 -17.28
C GLY A 44 -6.24 -3.49 -18.64
N GLU A 45 -5.16 -3.01 -19.24
CA GLU A 45 -4.65 -3.45 -20.53
C GLU A 45 -3.37 -4.28 -20.41
N GLY A 46 -3.01 -4.97 -21.49
CA GLY A 46 -1.78 -5.75 -21.59
C GLY A 46 -0.57 -4.97 -22.10
N GLY A 47 0.53 -5.69 -22.28
CA GLY A 47 1.79 -5.22 -22.84
C GLY A 47 2.82 -4.78 -21.80
N PHE A 48 2.58 -5.09 -20.52
CA PHE A 48 3.52 -4.92 -19.43
C PHE A 48 4.19 -6.26 -19.12
N LYS A 49 5.17 -6.63 -19.94
CA LYS A 49 5.93 -7.87 -19.76
C LYS A 49 6.99 -7.72 -18.68
N ALA A 50 7.16 -8.73 -17.82
CA ALA A 50 8.21 -8.76 -16.81
C ALA A 50 9.60 -8.73 -17.48
N GLU A 51 10.32 -7.63 -17.31
CA GLU A 51 11.59 -7.33 -17.97
C GLU A 51 12.54 -6.62 -17.00
N ALA A 52 13.80 -7.05 -16.98
CA ALA A 52 14.83 -6.48 -16.13
C ALA A 52 15.05 -5.00 -16.45
N GLY A 53 15.02 -4.15 -15.43
CA GLY A 53 15.33 -2.73 -15.58
C GLY A 53 14.25 -1.92 -16.31
N ARG A 54 13.08 -2.48 -16.65
CA ARG A 54 11.97 -1.74 -17.28
C ARG A 54 11.14 -0.96 -16.27
N TYR A 55 10.91 -1.53 -15.10
CA TYR A 55 9.99 -0.97 -14.11
C TYR A 55 10.70 -0.13 -13.05
N HIS A 56 9.96 0.82 -12.50
CA HIS A 56 10.41 1.67 -11.40
C HIS A 56 9.31 1.81 -10.36
N LEU A 57 9.67 1.90 -9.08
CA LEU A 57 8.73 1.94 -7.97
C LEU A 57 8.91 3.23 -7.16
N TYR A 58 7.88 4.07 -7.12
CA TYR A 58 7.86 5.23 -6.25
C TYR A 58 7.17 4.89 -4.92
N VAL A 59 7.83 5.18 -3.80
CA VAL A 59 7.39 4.76 -2.47
C VAL A 59 7.61 5.86 -1.43
N SER A 60 6.98 5.68 -0.26
CA SER A 60 7.39 6.34 0.98
C SER A 60 7.62 5.26 2.04
N TYR A 61 8.72 5.33 2.77
CA TYR A 61 8.96 4.43 3.91
C TYR A 61 7.90 4.61 5.02
N ALA A 62 7.26 5.78 5.12
CA ALA A 62 6.19 6.01 6.09
C ALA A 62 4.88 5.30 5.71
N CYS A 63 4.63 5.08 4.41
CA CYS A 63 3.37 4.53 3.92
C CYS A 63 3.34 2.99 4.06
N PRO A 64 2.43 2.41 4.86
CA PRO A 64 2.34 0.96 4.98
C PRO A 64 1.95 0.26 3.65
N TRP A 65 1.24 0.94 2.74
CA TRP A 65 0.84 0.31 1.47
C TRP A 65 2.03 0.21 0.52
N ALA A 66 2.90 1.23 0.52
CA ALA A 66 4.15 1.19 -0.22
C ALA A 66 5.17 0.24 0.45
N HIS A 67 5.12 0.10 1.77
CA HIS A 67 5.99 -0.84 2.47
C HIS A 67 5.74 -2.30 2.04
N ARG A 68 4.51 -2.68 1.71
CA ARG A 68 4.19 -4.01 1.17
C ARG A 68 4.97 -4.33 -0.11
N THR A 69 5.04 -3.37 -1.03
CA THR A 69 5.72 -3.55 -2.31
C THR A 69 7.23 -3.60 -2.14
N LEU A 70 7.79 -2.86 -1.17
CA LEU A 70 9.20 -2.97 -0.78
C LEU A 70 9.54 -4.33 -0.16
N ILE A 71 8.67 -4.86 0.69
CA ILE A 71 8.83 -6.21 1.26
C ILE A 71 8.85 -7.26 0.15
N PHE A 72 7.86 -7.24 -0.76
CA PHE A 72 7.83 -8.21 -1.87
C PHE A 72 8.98 -8.02 -2.84
N ARG A 73 9.45 -6.77 -3.05
CA ARG A 73 10.66 -6.51 -3.83
C ARG A 73 11.88 -7.22 -3.25
N ALA A 74 12.04 -7.21 -1.92
CA ALA A 74 13.13 -7.89 -1.25
C ALA A 74 12.94 -9.42 -1.20
N LEU A 75 11.76 -9.88 -0.81
CA LEU A 75 11.47 -11.32 -0.69
C LEU A 75 11.63 -12.07 -2.02
N LYS A 76 11.35 -11.40 -3.14
CA LYS A 76 11.40 -12.01 -4.48
C LYS A 76 12.69 -11.69 -5.25
N GLY A 77 13.69 -11.07 -4.61
CA GLY A 77 14.97 -10.74 -5.24
C GLY A 77 14.85 -9.77 -6.42
N LEU A 78 13.91 -8.83 -6.35
CA LEU A 78 13.60 -7.89 -7.45
C LEU A 78 14.46 -6.63 -7.41
N GLU A 79 15.37 -6.49 -6.44
CA GLU A 79 16.21 -5.31 -6.29
C GLU A 79 17.02 -4.93 -7.53
N PRO A 80 17.68 -5.87 -8.24
CA PRO A 80 18.40 -5.55 -9.48
C PRO A 80 17.47 -5.27 -10.67
N LEU A 81 16.18 -5.67 -10.59
CA LEU A 81 15.23 -5.57 -11.70
C LEU A 81 14.36 -4.31 -11.65
N ILE A 82 14.03 -3.84 -10.44
CA ILE A 82 13.10 -2.74 -10.19
C ILE A 82 13.81 -1.68 -9.35
N SER A 83 14.09 -0.53 -9.97
CA SER A 83 14.66 0.62 -9.24
C SER A 83 13.59 1.34 -8.42
N VAL A 84 14.02 2.11 -7.42
CA VAL A 84 13.13 2.74 -6.44
C VAL A 84 13.50 4.22 -6.26
N SER A 85 12.49 5.08 -6.21
CA SER A 85 12.59 6.45 -5.70
C SER A 85 11.73 6.59 -4.45
N VAL A 86 12.20 7.38 -3.49
CA VAL A 86 11.63 7.48 -2.16
C VAL A 86 11.30 8.93 -1.88
N VAL A 87 10.00 9.23 -1.71
CA VAL A 87 9.54 10.57 -1.35
C VAL A 87 9.81 10.86 0.12
N SER A 88 9.90 12.14 0.45
CA SER A 88 9.99 12.62 1.84
C SER A 88 8.86 12.08 2.72
N PRO A 89 9.12 11.79 4.01
CA PRO A 89 8.07 11.53 4.97
C PRO A 89 7.18 12.76 5.26
N HIS A 90 7.64 13.98 4.97
CA HIS A 90 6.92 15.22 5.24
C HIS A 90 5.92 15.58 4.14
N MET A 91 4.71 15.05 4.24
CA MET A 91 3.63 15.31 3.29
C MET A 91 2.78 16.54 3.69
N ARG A 92 3.17 17.74 3.25
CA ARG A 92 2.51 19.04 3.54
C ARG A 92 1.39 19.38 2.52
N GLU A 93 1.11 20.66 2.26
CA GLU A 93 0.07 21.11 1.32
C GLU A 93 0.29 20.58 -0.11
N ASP A 94 1.53 20.42 -0.54
CA ASP A 94 1.90 19.95 -1.88
C ASP A 94 1.86 18.44 -2.07
N GLY A 95 1.56 17.69 -1.01
CA GLY A 95 1.57 16.23 -1.04
C GLY A 95 2.98 15.65 -0.92
N TRP A 96 3.21 14.53 -1.59
CA TRP A 96 4.49 13.81 -1.54
C TRP A 96 5.54 14.53 -2.40
N THR A 97 6.70 14.80 -1.82
CA THR A 97 7.80 15.57 -2.45
C THR A 97 9.10 14.77 -2.50
N PHE A 98 9.92 15.05 -3.51
CA PHE A 98 11.31 14.59 -3.62
C PHE A 98 12.32 15.69 -3.20
N HIS A 99 11.88 16.94 -3.04
CA HIS A 99 12.69 18.04 -2.53
C HIS A 99 12.56 18.16 -1.03
N ASP A 100 13.31 17.31 -0.33
CA ASP A 100 13.54 17.39 1.11
C ASP A 100 14.95 16.83 1.35
N ASP A 101 15.73 17.46 2.23
CA ASP A 101 17.05 16.99 2.64
C ASP A 101 16.95 15.87 3.70
N PHE A 102 15.74 15.41 4.01
CA PHE A 102 15.51 14.29 4.91
C PHE A 102 16.29 13.03 4.49
N PRO A 103 17.07 12.42 5.41
CA PRO A 103 17.84 11.22 5.11
C PRO A 103 16.97 10.07 4.57
N GLY A 104 17.39 9.47 3.46
CA GLY A 104 16.69 8.36 2.82
C GLY A 104 15.68 8.76 1.74
N VAL A 105 15.51 10.06 1.48
CA VAL A 105 14.87 10.53 0.25
C VAL A 105 15.75 10.16 -0.95
N VAL A 106 15.13 9.61 -1.98
CA VAL A 106 15.78 9.23 -3.24
C VAL A 106 15.02 9.93 -4.35
N ALA A 107 15.69 10.89 -5.00
CA ALA A 107 15.11 11.69 -6.07
C ALA A 107 14.57 10.83 -7.23
N ASP A 108 13.69 11.40 -8.04
CA ASP A 108 13.19 10.76 -9.26
C ASP A 108 14.21 10.88 -10.40
N PRO A 109 14.85 9.78 -10.86
CA PRO A 109 15.80 9.81 -11.96
C PRO A 109 15.13 9.77 -13.35
N ILE A 110 13.82 9.58 -13.42
CA ILE A 110 13.06 9.43 -14.67
C ILE A 110 12.60 10.80 -15.17
N HIS A 111 11.91 11.56 -14.32
CA HIS A 111 11.36 12.87 -14.71
C HIS A 111 12.10 14.03 -14.04
N GLY A 112 12.94 13.78 -13.04
CA GLY A 112 13.44 14.85 -12.17
C GLY A 112 12.31 15.54 -11.41
N ALA A 113 11.22 14.82 -11.12
CA ALA A 113 10.03 15.37 -10.49
C ALA A 113 10.33 15.97 -9.12
N ALA A 114 9.74 17.13 -8.85
CA ALA A 114 9.75 17.77 -7.56
C ALA A 114 8.71 17.14 -6.62
N PHE A 115 7.56 16.77 -7.18
CA PHE A 115 6.41 16.25 -6.45
C PHE A 115 5.83 15.03 -7.15
N MET A 116 5.25 14.10 -6.39
CA MET A 116 4.60 12.91 -6.99
C MET A 116 3.49 13.25 -7.97
N ARG A 117 2.82 14.39 -7.83
CA ARG A 117 1.77 14.80 -8.77
C ARG A 117 2.30 14.94 -10.20
N GLU A 118 3.56 15.31 -10.37
CA GLU A 118 4.20 15.47 -11.68
C GLU A 118 4.39 14.10 -12.36
N VAL A 119 4.71 13.05 -11.59
CA VAL A 119 4.74 11.67 -12.08
C VAL A 119 3.36 11.23 -12.57
N TYR A 120 2.30 11.59 -11.85
CA TYR A 120 0.93 11.29 -12.28
C TYR A 120 0.51 12.09 -13.51
N LEU A 121 0.86 13.37 -13.59
CA LEU A 121 0.58 14.23 -14.75
C LEU A 121 1.36 13.80 -15.99
N ALA A 122 2.57 13.24 -15.82
CA ALA A 122 3.33 12.64 -16.92
C ALA A 122 2.60 11.44 -17.54
N ALA A 123 1.90 10.63 -16.74
CA ALA A 123 1.07 9.55 -17.26
C ALA A 123 -0.30 10.03 -17.78
N GLN A 124 -0.93 11.00 -17.11
CA GLN A 124 -2.26 11.49 -17.47
C GLN A 124 -2.38 13.00 -17.14
N PRO A 125 -2.21 13.89 -18.13
CA PRO A 125 -2.19 15.34 -17.90
C PRO A 125 -3.48 15.91 -17.30
N ALA A 126 -4.64 15.37 -17.68
CA ALA A 126 -5.95 15.78 -17.16
C ALA A 126 -6.43 14.86 -16.03
N MET A 127 -5.53 14.33 -15.21
CA MET A 127 -5.92 13.44 -14.12
C MET A 127 -6.78 14.18 -13.10
N THR A 128 -7.89 13.55 -12.72
CA THR A 128 -8.61 13.85 -11.48
C THR A 128 -8.39 12.68 -10.52
N GLY A 129 -8.00 12.93 -9.27
CA GLY A 129 -7.84 11.89 -8.25
C GLY A 129 -6.67 12.10 -7.29
N ARG A 130 -6.60 11.25 -6.27
CA ARG A 130 -5.54 11.30 -5.26
C ARG A 130 -4.20 10.87 -5.84
N VAL A 131 -3.15 11.60 -5.45
CA VAL A 131 -1.76 11.28 -5.75
C VAL A 131 -1.21 10.45 -4.59
N THR A 132 -1.05 9.14 -4.81
CA THR A 132 -0.73 8.16 -3.76
C THR A 132 0.65 7.52 -3.97
N VAL A 133 1.12 6.79 -2.95
CA VAL A 133 2.19 5.80 -3.06
C VAL A 133 1.68 4.47 -2.52
N PRO A 134 2.08 3.31 -3.08
CA PRO A 134 3.10 3.14 -4.11
C PRO A 134 2.61 3.46 -5.53
N VAL A 135 3.55 3.70 -6.45
CA VAL A 135 3.31 3.74 -7.90
C VAL A 135 4.32 2.83 -8.59
N LEU A 136 3.84 1.86 -9.36
CA LEU A 136 4.64 1.06 -10.28
C LEU A 136 4.61 1.70 -11.67
N TRP A 137 5.77 2.15 -12.13
CA TRP A 137 5.96 2.88 -13.37
C TRP A 137 6.64 2.02 -14.44
N ASP A 138 6.17 2.11 -15.68
CA ASP A 138 6.81 1.52 -16.85
C ASP A 138 7.65 2.58 -17.56
N LYS A 139 8.98 2.45 -17.51
CA LYS A 139 9.90 3.38 -18.18
C LYS A 139 9.89 3.27 -19.69
N ALA A 140 9.52 2.10 -20.24
CA ALA A 140 9.49 1.90 -21.69
C ALA A 140 8.29 2.58 -22.33
N ARG A 141 7.13 2.57 -21.64
CA ARG A 141 5.89 3.18 -22.12
C ARG A 141 5.63 4.59 -21.60
N GLY A 142 6.34 5.02 -20.55
CA GLY A 142 6.09 6.30 -19.90
C GLY A 142 4.70 6.34 -19.24
N ALA A 143 4.31 5.26 -18.56
CA ALA A 143 2.97 5.10 -17.99
C ALA A 143 3.00 4.51 -16.58
N ILE A 144 1.97 4.83 -15.79
CA ILE A 144 1.70 4.13 -14.54
C ILE A 144 1.07 2.77 -14.86
N VAL A 145 1.72 1.69 -14.43
CA VAL A 145 1.15 0.34 -14.48
C VAL A 145 0.06 0.21 -13.43
N SER A 146 0.42 0.44 -12.17
CA SER A 146 -0.52 0.34 -11.05
C SER A 146 -0.15 1.27 -9.91
N ASN A 147 -1.18 1.78 -9.22
CA ASN A 147 -1.05 2.41 -7.91
C ASN A 147 -1.84 1.65 -6.82
N GLU A 148 -2.16 0.38 -7.07
CA GLU A 148 -2.84 -0.51 -6.13
C GLU A 148 -1.83 -1.49 -5.51
N SER A 149 -1.48 -1.26 -4.24
CA SER A 149 -0.45 -2.04 -3.55
C SER A 149 -0.74 -3.54 -3.51
N SER A 150 -2.02 -3.94 -3.39
CA SER A 150 -2.41 -5.35 -3.28
C SER A 150 -2.24 -6.11 -4.59
N GLU A 151 -2.39 -5.43 -5.73
CA GLU A 151 -2.13 -6.00 -7.05
C GLU A 151 -0.63 -6.03 -7.34
N ILE A 152 0.09 -4.95 -7.01
CA ILE A 152 1.54 -4.86 -7.23
C ILE A 152 2.27 -6.01 -6.53
N ILE A 153 1.92 -6.34 -5.27
CA ILE A 153 2.57 -7.47 -4.58
C ILE A 153 2.26 -8.81 -5.25
N ARG A 154 1.07 -8.98 -5.85
CA ARG A 154 0.71 -10.19 -6.61
C ARG A 154 1.47 -10.27 -7.93
N MET A 155 1.71 -9.14 -8.60
CA MET A 155 2.61 -9.08 -9.76
C MET A 155 4.03 -9.49 -9.37
N PHE A 156 4.56 -8.93 -8.28
CA PHE A 156 5.92 -9.24 -7.79
C PHE A 156 6.06 -10.69 -7.34
N ASN A 157 5.00 -11.29 -6.81
CA ASN A 157 4.98 -12.66 -6.33
C ASN A 157 5.32 -13.70 -7.42
N SER A 158 4.98 -13.44 -8.69
CA SER A 158 5.14 -14.46 -9.75
C SER A 158 5.60 -13.95 -11.13
N ALA A 159 5.36 -12.69 -11.50
CA ALA A 159 5.61 -12.24 -12.88
C ALA A 159 7.10 -12.31 -13.27
N PHE A 160 8.00 -12.14 -12.30
CA PHE A 160 9.45 -12.08 -12.50
C PHE A 160 10.18 -13.38 -12.18
N ASP A 161 9.46 -14.44 -11.86
CA ASP A 161 10.01 -15.74 -11.47
C ASP A 161 11.08 -16.21 -12.47
N ALA A 162 10.79 -16.17 -13.78
CA ALA A 162 11.75 -16.59 -14.81
C ALA A 162 13.08 -15.79 -14.80
N LEU A 163 13.06 -14.56 -14.29
CA LEU A 163 14.22 -13.66 -14.23
C LEU A 163 15.03 -13.82 -12.94
N THR A 164 14.37 -14.04 -11.80
CA THR A 164 15.04 -14.14 -10.49
C THR A 164 15.41 -15.56 -10.09
N GLY A 165 14.72 -16.56 -10.64
CA GLY A 165 14.82 -17.95 -10.19
C GLY A 165 14.11 -18.23 -8.86
N ASP A 166 13.60 -17.20 -8.18
CA ASP A 166 12.80 -17.35 -6.98
C ASP A 166 11.41 -17.89 -7.33
N ARG A 167 10.96 -18.95 -6.64
CA ARG A 167 9.63 -19.57 -6.81
C ARG A 167 8.82 -19.60 -5.52
N GLN A 168 9.22 -18.83 -4.51
CA GLN A 168 8.40 -18.63 -3.33
C GLN A 168 7.07 -17.99 -3.74
N ASP A 169 5.98 -18.53 -3.20
CA ASP A 169 4.62 -18.09 -3.50
C ASP A 169 3.90 -17.73 -2.20
N PHE A 170 3.56 -16.46 -2.06
CA PHE A 170 2.85 -15.90 -0.90
C PHE A 170 1.34 -15.83 -1.12
N HIS A 171 0.82 -16.27 -2.27
CA HIS A 171 -0.62 -16.38 -2.57
C HIS A 171 -0.95 -17.71 -3.31
N PRO A 172 -0.57 -18.87 -2.73
CA PRO A 172 -0.71 -20.17 -3.37
C PRO A 172 -2.16 -20.59 -3.49
N GLU A 173 -2.48 -21.28 -4.58
CA GLU A 173 -3.85 -21.67 -4.97
C GLU A 173 -4.66 -22.34 -3.84
N PRO A 174 -4.11 -23.32 -3.08
CA PRO A 174 -4.84 -23.96 -1.98
C PRO A 174 -5.24 -23.04 -0.82
N LEU A 175 -4.56 -21.90 -0.65
CA LEU A 175 -4.80 -20.96 0.46
C LEU A 175 -5.55 -19.69 0.04
N ARG A 176 -5.83 -19.48 -1.26
CA ARG A 176 -6.37 -18.20 -1.76
C ARG A 176 -7.67 -17.79 -1.08
N ALA A 177 -8.60 -18.73 -0.92
CA ALA A 177 -9.89 -18.45 -0.29
C ALA A 177 -9.74 -17.98 1.18
N GLU A 178 -8.86 -18.63 1.95
CA GLU A 178 -8.57 -18.21 3.32
C GLU A 178 -7.85 -16.86 3.34
N ILE A 179 -6.84 -16.67 2.49
CA ILE A 179 -6.09 -15.43 2.34
C ILE A 179 -7.03 -14.25 2.00
N ASP A 180 -7.94 -14.42 1.05
CA ASP A 180 -8.86 -13.38 0.62
C ASP A 180 -9.86 -13.02 1.74
N SER A 181 -10.36 -14.01 2.47
CA SER A 181 -11.21 -13.79 3.65
C SER A 181 -10.49 -13.02 4.76
N LEU A 182 -9.26 -13.44 5.11
CA LEU A 182 -8.41 -12.77 6.08
C LEU A 182 -8.13 -11.32 5.64
N ASN A 183 -7.70 -11.14 4.39
CA ASN A 183 -7.36 -9.85 3.82
C ASN A 183 -8.53 -8.88 3.79
N ALA A 184 -9.75 -9.35 3.53
CA ALA A 184 -10.94 -8.51 3.55
C ALA A 184 -11.18 -7.92 4.95
N ARG A 185 -11.19 -8.78 5.98
CA ARG A 185 -11.38 -8.33 7.37
C ARG A 185 -10.22 -7.46 7.85
N ILE A 186 -8.98 -7.90 7.64
CA ILE A 186 -7.77 -7.18 8.05
C ILE A 186 -7.70 -5.82 7.36
N TYR A 187 -8.01 -5.74 6.06
CA TYR A 187 -8.05 -4.45 5.36
C TYR A 187 -9.10 -3.53 5.96
N ASP A 188 -10.34 -4.00 6.09
CA ASP A 188 -11.45 -3.14 6.46
C ASP A 188 -11.37 -2.63 7.91
N THR A 189 -11.00 -3.52 8.83
CA THR A 189 -11.07 -3.28 10.27
C THR A 189 -9.72 -2.97 10.91
N VAL A 190 -8.59 -3.33 10.29
CA VAL A 190 -7.24 -3.10 10.85
C VAL A 190 -6.47 -2.11 10.02
N ASN A 191 -6.09 -2.46 8.78
CA ASN A 191 -5.25 -1.60 7.95
C ASN A 191 -5.92 -0.27 7.67
N ASN A 192 -7.18 -0.28 7.21
CA ASN A 192 -7.96 0.93 7.00
C ASN A 192 -8.68 1.37 8.28
N GLY A 193 -8.93 0.45 9.23
CA GLY A 193 -9.56 0.74 10.52
C GLY A 193 -8.84 1.83 11.31
N VAL A 194 -7.51 1.75 11.43
CA VAL A 194 -6.72 2.81 12.11
C VAL A 194 -6.90 4.19 11.47
N TYR A 195 -7.03 4.27 10.12
CA TYR A 195 -7.30 5.52 9.42
C TYR A 195 -8.74 5.99 9.61
N LYS A 196 -9.72 5.08 9.59
CA LYS A 196 -11.12 5.38 9.89
C LYS A 196 -11.25 5.97 11.30
N SER A 197 -10.54 5.43 12.29
CA SER A 197 -10.48 5.97 13.65
C SER A 197 -9.78 7.32 13.69
N GLY A 198 -8.56 7.42 13.13
CA GLY A 198 -7.73 8.61 13.23
C GLY A 198 -8.27 9.83 12.49
N PHE A 199 -9.06 9.63 11.44
CA PHE A 199 -9.64 10.71 10.63
C PHE A 199 -11.14 10.91 10.83
N ALA A 200 -11.77 10.18 11.76
CA ALA A 200 -13.15 10.44 12.12
C ALA A 200 -13.31 11.86 12.68
N THR A 201 -14.37 12.55 12.28
CA THR A 201 -14.68 13.92 12.74
C THR A 201 -15.85 13.97 13.71
N THR A 202 -16.48 12.82 14.01
CA THR A 202 -17.52 12.67 15.02
C THR A 202 -17.17 11.53 15.98
N GLN A 203 -17.62 11.63 17.23
CA GLN A 203 -17.41 10.57 18.24
C GLN A 203 -17.99 9.23 17.78
N ALA A 204 -19.20 9.25 17.22
CA ALA A 204 -19.86 8.05 16.72
C ALA A 204 -19.07 7.38 15.58
N ALA A 205 -18.53 8.15 14.63
CA ALA A 205 -17.70 7.60 13.57
C ALA A 205 -16.37 7.04 14.08
N TYR A 206 -15.77 7.68 15.09
CA TYR A 206 -14.57 7.19 15.76
C TYR A 206 -14.84 5.84 16.46
N GLU A 207 -15.90 5.77 17.27
CA GLU A 207 -16.29 4.55 18.00
C GLU A 207 -16.62 3.40 17.05
N ALA A 208 -17.37 3.69 15.98
CA ALA A 208 -17.69 2.73 14.92
C ALA A 208 -16.46 2.18 14.18
N ALA A 209 -15.32 2.87 14.23
CA ALA A 209 -14.07 2.41 13.63
C ALA A 209 -13.14 1.73 14.64
N VAL A 210 -12.96 2.33 15.83
CA VAL A 210 -11.99 1.87 16.82
C VAL A 210 -12.45 0.59 17.54
N ILE A 211 -13.76 0.38 17.72
CA ILE A 211 -14.29 -0.83 18.35
C ILE A 211 -14.01 -2.06 17.47
N PRO A 212 -14.40 -2.10 16.17
CA PRO A 212 -14.07 -3.23 15.30
C PRO A 212 -12.57 -3.46 15.11
N LEU A 213 -11.76 -2.39 15.19
CA LEU A 213 -10.30 -2.50 15.17
C LEU A 213 -9.81 -3.39 16.32
N PHE A 214 -10.21 -3.09 17.56
CA PHE A 214 -9.77 -3.87 18.71
C PHE A 214 -10.39 -5.27 18.75
N GLU A 215 -11.63 -5.45 18.31
CA GLU A 215 -12.24 -6.77 18.15
C GLU A 215 -11.46 -7.64 17.14
N SER A 216 -10.98 -7.04 16.05
CA SER A 216 -10.13 -7.74 15.08
C SER A 216 -8.73 -8.01 15.63
N LEU A 217 -8.13 -7.12 16.43
CA LEU A 217 -6.85 -7.41 17.10
C LEU A 217 -6.98 -8.57 18.09
N ASP A 218 -8.04 -8.60 18.91
CA ASP A 218 -8.33 -9.70 19.83
C ASP A 218 -8.54 -11.03 19.06
N TRP A 219 -9.23 -10.99 17.92
CA TRP A 219 -9.40 -12.16 17.05
C TRP A 219 -8.07 -12.63 16.43
N LEU A 220 -7.23 -11.71 15.96
CA LEU A 220 -5.92 -12.02 15.39
C LEU A 220 -4.97 -12.62 16.45
N GLU A 221 -4.95 -12.08 17.66
CA GLU A 221 -4.22 -12.64 18.79
C GLU A 221 -4.68 -14.08 19.06
N GLY A 222 -6.00 -14.30 19.11
CA GLY A 222 -6.55 -15.63 19.26
C GLY A 222 -6.11 -16.58 18.14
N LEU A 223 -6.07 -16.12 16.89
CA LEU A 223 -5.64 -16.91 15.75
C LEU A 223 -4.15 -17.29 15.83
N LEU A 224 -3.29 -16.30 16.09
CA LEU A 224 -1.82 -16.45 16.13
C LEU A 224 -1.33 -17.17 17.40
N SER A 225 -2.12 -17.21 18.47
CA SER A 225 -1.81 -18.05 19.64
C SER A 225 -1.80 -19.56 19.34
N ARG A 226 -2.41 -19.98 18.21
CA ARG A 226 -2.54 -21.38 17.79
C ARG A 226 -1.79 -21.71 16.51
N ARG A 227 -1.32 -20.69 15.78
CA ARG A 227 -0.73 -20.82 14.45
C ARG A 227 0.44 -19.85 14.34
N ARG A 228 1.52 -20.27 13.70
CA ARG A 228 2.70 -19.41 13.51
C ARG A 228 2.40 -18.20 12.61
N TYR A 229 1.55 -18.39 11.61
CA TYR A 229 1.11 -17.39 10.63
C TYR A 229 -0.42 -17.49 10.46
N LEU A 230 -1.03 -16.50 9.80
CA LEU A 230 -2.49 -16.38 9.73
C LEU A 230 -3.17 -17.61 9.10
N THR A 231 -2.52 -18.23 8.10
CA THR A 231 -3.00 -19.44 7.41
C THR A 231 -2.33 -20.73 7.89
N GLY A 232 -1.69 -20.74 9.07
CA GLY A 232 -1.05 -21.94 9.63
C GLY A 232 0.45 -21.81 9.85
N ASP A 233 1.24 -22.66 9.21
CA ASP A 233 2.71 -22.72 9.33
C ASP A 233 3.45 -22.04 8.17
N ARG A 234 2.72 -21.68 7.10
CA ARG A 234 3.22 -20.96 5.93
C ARG A 234 2.86 -19.47 6.01
N ILE A 235 3.87 -18.62 5.80
CA ILE A 235 3.68 -17.18 5.65
C ILE A 235 3.09 -16.84 4.26
N THR A 236 2.19 -15.86 4.22
CA THR A 236 1.45 -15.44 3.02
C THR A 236 1.41 -13.92 2.88
N GLU A 237 0.81 -13.42 1.80
CA GLU A 237 0.57 -11.99 1.63
C GLU A 237 -0.31 -11.41 2.75
N ALA A 238 -1.16 -12.21 3.40
CA ALA A 238 -2.01 -11.73 4.50
C ALA A 238 -1.15 -11.30 5.70
N ASP A 239 -0.12 -12.09 6.03
CA ASP A 239 0.80 -11.80 7.12
C ASP A 239 1.56 -10.50 6.85
N TRP A 240 2.10 -10.33 5.65
CA TRP A 240 2.83 -9.12 5.26
C TRP A 240 1.93 -7.88 5.21
N ARG A 241 0.67 -8.03 4.76
CA ARG A 241 -0.32 -6.96 4.77
C ARG A 241 -0.70 -6.53 6.19
N LEU A 242 -0.78 -7.47 7.13
CA LEU A 242 -1.01 -7.20 8.55
C LEU A 242 0.23 -6.54 9.20
N PHE A 243 1.41 -7.13 9.02
CA PHE A 243 2.68 -6.69 9.61
C PHE A 243 2.95 -5.21 9.38
N THR A 244 2.73 -4.72 8.14
CA THR A 244 2.97 -3.31 7.80
C THR A 244 2.14 -2.32 8.63
N THR A 245 0.98 -2.73 9.15
CA THR A 245 0.19 -1.96 10.12
C THR A 245 0.68 -2.16 11.55
N LEU A 246 0.94 -3.41 11.97
CA LEU A 246 1.37 -3.71 13.34
C LEU A 246 2.67 -2.98 13.72
N ILE A 247 3.66 -3.00 12.82
CA ILE A 247 4.96 -2.34 13.06
C ILE A 247 4.86 -0.82 13.22
N ARG A 248 3.75 -0.20 12.79
CA ARG A 248 3.47 1.24 12.94
C ARG A 248 2.52 1.54 14.10
N PHE A 249 1.90 0.51 14.69
CA PHE A 249 0.78 0.69 15.59
C PHE A 249 1.19 1.43 16.85
N ASP A 250 2.17 0.92 17.60
CA ASP A 250 2.56 1.51 18.88
C ASP A 250 3.26 2.85 18.70
N ALA A 251 4.08 2.99 17.67
CA ALA A 251 4.82 4.20 17.37
C ALA A 251 3.95 5.34 16.83
N VAL A 252 2.85 5.03 16.14
CA VAL A 252 2.02 6.04 15.44
C VAL A 252 0.56 5.90 15.81
N TYR A 253 -0.09 4.80 15.45
CA TYR A 253 -1.55 4.71 15.50
C TYR A 253 -2.12 4.79 16.92
N HIS A 254 -1.39 4.26 17.91
CA HIS A 254 -1.76 4.32 19.31
C HIS A 254 -1.93 5.77 19.78
N GLY A 255 -0.90 6.61 19.62
CA GLY A 255 -0.96 8.03 20.01
C GLY A 255 -1.71 8.90 19.00
N HIS A 256 -1.24 8.91 17.75
CA HIS A 256 -1.67 9.85 16.72
C HIS A 256 -3.12 9.62 16.25
N PHE A 257 -3.51 8.35 16.06
CA PHE A 257 -4.87 7.98 15.63
C PHE A 257 -5.79 7.58 16.78
N LYS A 258 -5.36 7.78 18.03
CA LYS A 258 -6.15 7.48 19.24
C LYS A 258 -6.63 6.02 19.27
N CYS A 259 -5.87 5.11 18.68
CA CYS A 259 -6.12 3.66 18.76
C CYS A 259 -5.48 3.13 20.04
N ASN A 260 -5.91 3.66 21.20
CA ASN A 260 -5.16 3.61 22.46
C ASN A 260 -5.81 2.79 23.58
N ARG A 261 -6.69 1.83 23.25
CA ARG A 261 -7.21 0.87 24.24
C ARG A 261 -6.13 -0.09 24.73
N ARG A 262 -5.21 -0.48 23.85
CA ARG A 262 -4.08 -1.38 24.13
C ARG A 262 -3.00 -1.24 23.05
N GLN A 263 -1.73 -1.37 23.43
CA GLN A 263 -0.59 -1.45 22.50
C GLN A 263 -0.42 -2.88 21.93
N ILE A 264 0.17 -3.02 20.74
CA ILE A 264 0.56 -4.31 20.16
C ILE A 264 1.53 -5.05 21.10
N ALA A 265 2.46 -4.35 21.74
CA ALA A 265 3.37 -4.94 22.73
C ALA A 265 2.68 -5.64 23.92
N SER A 266 1.36 -5.45 24.11
CA SER A 266 0.55 -6.12 25.14
C SER A 266 -0.22 -7.35 24.64
N TYR A 267 -0.04 -7.75 23.37
CA TYR A 267 -0.60 -8.95 22.77
C TYR A 267 0.52 -9.98 22.53
N PRO A 268 0.60 -11.05 23.34
CA PRO A 268 1.73 -11.99 23.29
C PRO A 268 1.99 -12.66 21.94
N ALA A 269 0.95 -12.96 21.14
CA ALA A 269 1.13 -13.61 19.83
C ALA A 269 1.30 -12.62 18.67
N LEU A 270 0.78 -11.39 18.80
CA LEU A 270 0.94 -10.33 17.80
C LEU A 270 2.29 -9.59 17.88
N TRP A 271 2.93 -9.56 19.05
CA TRP A 271 4.24 -8.92 19.28
C TRP A 271 5.42 -9.81 18.84
#